data_AF-A0A920LK21-F1
#
_entry.id   AF-A0A920LK21-F1
#
_cell.length_a   1.000
_cell.length_b   1.000
_cell.length_c   1.000
_cell.angle_alpha   90.00
_cell.angle_beta   90.00
_cell.angle_gamma   90.00
#
_symmetry.space_group_name_H-M   'P 1'
#
loop_
_entity.id
_entity.type
_entity.pdbx_description
1 polymer ?
#
loop_
_entity_poly.entity_id
_entity_poly.type
_entity_poly.pdbx_seq_one_letter_code
_entity_poly.pdbx_strand_id
1 'polypeptide(L)'
;MSFDSVTVSPYMGSDSVLPFLNYKNKWVILLALTSNEGSKDFQYIDDISKNKLYQNVIYKSSKWGNERNLMYVVGATQLNEIKKYVKLSQKTFY
;
A
#
# COMPACT_ATOMS: atom_id res chain seq x y z
N MET A 1 17.94 11.98 14.94
CA MET A 1 16.57 11.90 14.38
C MET A 1 16.18 10.43 14.33
N SER A 2 15.30 9.98 15.22
CA SER A 2 14.83 8.59 15.29
C SER A 2 13.36 8.55 14.92
N PHE A 3 13.02 7.89 13.81
CA PHE A 3 11.65 7.58 13.40
C PHE A 3 11.46 6.08 13.36
N ASP A 4 10.23 5.59 13.50
CA ASP A 4 9.93 4.15 13.46
C ASP A 4 9.30 3.70 12.14
N SER A 5 8.76 4.64 11.38
CA SER A 5 8.17 4.38 10.08
C SER A 5 8.32 5.56 9.13
N VAL A 6 8.13 5.28 7.85
CA VAL A 6 8.02 6.28 6.79
C VAL A 6 6.81 5.98 5.92
N THR A 7 6.05 7.01 5.55
CA THR A 7 4.93 6.88 4.61
C THR A 7 5.41 7.21 3.19
N VAL A 8 5.13 6.36 2.21
CA VAL A 8 5.66 6.48 0.84
C VAL A 8 4.54 6.30 -0.19
N SER A 9 4.62 7.05 -1.30
CA SER A 9 3.77 6.85 -2.48
C SER A 9 4.35 5.77 -3.40
N PRO A 10 3.58 4.76 -3.83
CA PRO A 10 4.06 3.68 -4.68
C PRO A 10 4.17 4.04 -6.16
N TYR A 11 3.85 5.28 -6.55
CA TYR A 11 3.68 5.67 -7.95
C TYR A 11 4.91 5.37 -8.82
N MET A 12 6.12 5.52 -8.27
CA MET A 12 7.38 5.28 -8.99
C MET A 12 7.77 3.80 -9.08
N GLY A 13 7.09 2.90 -8.36
CA GLY A 13 7.43 1.47 -8.34
C GLY A 13 8.37 1.06 -7.21
N SER A 14 8.81 -0.20 -7.26
CA SER A 14 9.51 -0.87 -6.15
C SER A 14 10.87 -0.28 -5.81
N ASP A 15 11.61 0.19 -6.82
CA ASP A 15 12.93 0.81 -6.68
C ASP A 15 12.90 2.05 -5.77
N SER A 16 11.78 2.78 -5.76
CA SER A 16 11.56 3.90 -4.83
C SER A 16 11.23 3.50 -3.39
N VAL A 17 10.89 2.22 -3.14
CA VAL A 17 10.40 1.74 -1.84
C VAL A 17 11.37 0.79 -1.15
N LEU A 18 12.02 -0.10 -1.91
CA LEU A 18 12.94 -1.12 -1.40
C LEU A 18 14.08 -0.55 -0.52
N PRO A 19 14.67 0.63 -0.80
CA PRO A 19 15.67 1.22 0.09
C PRO A 19 15.17 1.41 1.52
N PHE A 20 13.90 1.75 1.71
CA PHE A 20 13.30 1.95 3.03
C PHE A 20 13.00 0.63 3.76
N LEU A 21 12.68 -0.42 3.01
CA LEU A 21 12.41 -1.75 3.58
C LEU A 21 13.68 -2.46 4.09
N ASN A 22 14.87 -2.01 3.67
CA ASN A 22 16.16 -2.53 4.11
C ASN A 22 16.59 -2.02 5.50
N TYR A 23 15.93 -0.98 6.02
CA TYR A 23 16.21 -0.50 7.38
C TYR A 23 15.61 -1.46 8.41
N LYS A 24 16.49 -2.09 9.20
CA LYS A 24 16.07 -3.03 10.25
C LYS A 24 15.20 -2.32 11.29
N ASN A 25 14.16 -3.01 11.75
CA ASN A 25 13.23 -2.54 12.78
C ASN A 25 12.54 -1.22 12.42
N LYS A 26 12.30 -0.99 11.12
CA LYS A 26 11.53 0.15 10.59
C LYS A 26 10.42 -0.34 9.69
N TRP A 27 9.36 0.46 9.61
CA TRP A 27 8.20 0.18 8.78
C TRP A 27 8.10 1.14 7.60
N VAL A 28 7.68 0.62 6.46
CA VAL A 28 7.16 1.42 5.36
C VAL A 28 5.64 1.35 5.41
N ILE A 29 4.98 2.50 5.38
CA ILE A 29 3.53 2.63 5.24
C ILE A 29 3.25 3.10 3.81
N LEU A 30 2.73 2.23 2.96
CA LEU A 30 2.54 2.51 1.55
C LEU A 30 1.13 3.05 1.28
N LEU A 31 1.01 4.15 0.53
CA LEU A 31 -0.29 4.70 0.14
C LEU A 31 -0.97 3.77 -0.88
N ALA A 32 -2.11 3.15 -0.53
CA ALA A 32 -2.83 2.25 -1.43
C ALA A 32 -4.18 2.82 -1.89
N LEU A 33 -5.10 3.04 -0.95
CA LEU A 33 -6.44 3.57 -1.24
C LEU A 33 -6.80 4.61 -0.18
N THR A 34 -6.72 5.89 -0.51
CA THR A 34 -6.93 6.98 0.44
C THR A 34 -8.39 7.46 0.45
N SER A 35 -8.80 8.17 1.51
CA SER A 35 -10.19 8.63 1.68
C SER A 35 -10.49 10.02 1.10
N ASN A 36 -9.47 10.75 0.64
CA ASN A 36 -9.65 12.09 0.06
C ASN A 36 -10.26 12.03 -1.36
N GLU A 37 -10.83 13.14 -1.82
CA GLU A 37 -11.51 13.22 -3.12
C GLU A 37 -10.59 12.84 -4.29
N GLY A 38 -9.32 13.23 -4.23
CA GLY A 38 -8.29 12.89 -5.24
C GLY A 38 -7.95 11.40 -5.34
N SER A 39 -8.48 10.54 -4.46
CA SER A 39 -8.42 9.08 -4.67
C SER A 39 -9.04 8.69 -6.02
N LYS A 40 -10.07 9.40 -6.48
CA LYS A 40 -10.77 9.13 -7.74
C LYS A 40 -9.92 9.43 -8.98
N ASP A 41 -8.92 10.30 -8.86
CA ASP A 41 -8.10 10.74 -10.00
C ASP A 41 -7.33 9.58 -10.62
N PHE A 42 -6.81 8.68 -9.78
CA PHE A 42 -5.98 7.56 -10.24
C PHE A 42 -6.36 6.21 -9.64
N GLN A 43 -6.69 6.16 -8.34
CA GLN A 43 -6.76 4.89 -7.60
C GLN A 43 -7.89 3.99 -8.13
N TYR A 44 -8.94 4.58 -8.70
CA TYR A 44 -10.09 3.89 -9.28
C TYR A 44 -10.01 3.68 -10.80
N ILE A 45 -8.91 4.05 -11.47
CA ILE A 45 -8.73 3.77 -12.91
C ILE A 45 -8.66 2.26 -13.12
N ASP A 46 -9.48 1.74 -14.04
CA ASP A 46 -9.47 0.34 -14.45
C ASP A 46 -8.32 0.06 -15.43
N ASP A 47 -7.67 -1.09 -15.28
CA ASP A 47 -6.83 -1.66 -16.33
C ASP A 47 -7.65 -2.44 -17.38
N ILE A 48 -6.97 -3.03 -18.36
CA ILE A 48 -7.58 -3.83 -19.44
C ILE A 48 -8.38 -5.02 -18.89
N SER A 49 -8.00 -5.52 -17.70
CA SER A 49 -8.64 -6.63 -17.01
C SER A 49 -9.69 -6.19 -15.97
N LYS A 50 -10.07 -4.90 -15.96
CA LYS A 50 -11.03 -4.31 -15.01
C LYS A 50 -10.59 -4.36 -13.54
N ASN A 51 -9.29 -4.42 -13.29
CA ASN A 51 -8.77 -4.17 -11.94
C ASN A 51 -8.51 -2.69 -11.76
N LYS A 52 -8.93 -2.15 -10.62
CA LYS A 52 -8.63 -0.78 -10.23
C LYS A 52 -7.15 -0.63 -9.89
N LEU A 53 -6.58 0.53 -10.16
CA LEU A 53 -5.16 0.80 -9.93
C LEU A 53 -4.72 0.47 -8.49
N TYR A 54 -5.52 0.80 -7.46
CA TYR A 54 -5.16 0.47 -6.07
C TYR A 54 -5.02 -1.03 -5.84
N GLN A 55 -5.81 -1.86 -6.54
CA GLN A 55 -5.75 -3.32 -6.42
C GLN A 55 -4.42 -3.83 -6.98
N ASN A 56 -4.02 -3.30 -8.13
CA ASN A 56 -2.74 -3.59 -8.75
C ASN A 56 -1.55 -3.11 -7.90
N VAL A 57 -1.67 -1.95 -7.25
CA VAL A 57 -0.69 -1.45 -6.29
C VAL A 57 -0.52 -2.45 -5.15
N ILE A 58 -1.59 -2.79 -4.43
CA ILE A 58 -1.56 -3.72 -3.28
C ILE A 58 -0.97 -5.08 -3.70
N TYR A 59 -1.40 -5.63 -4.83
CA TYR A 59 -0.92 -6.92 -5.33
C TYR A 59 0.57 -6.91 -5.69
N LYS A 60 1.08 -5.85 -6.32
CA LYS A 60 2.49 -5.75 -6.68
C LYS A 60 3.34 -5.52 -5.43
N SER A 61 2.95 -4.59 -4.58
CA SER A 61 3.73 -4.21 -3.40
C SER A 61 3.72 -5.23 -2.28
N SER A 62 2.73 -6.13 -2.23
CA SER A 62 2.75 -7.25 -1.28
C SER A 62 3.95 -8.18 -1.47
N LYS A 63 4.65 -8.08 -2.62
CA LYS A 63 5.86 -8.84 -2.94
C LYS A 63 7.15 -8.10 -2.56
N TRP A 64 7.08 -6.83 -2.15
CA TRP A 64 8.26 -6.01 -1.85
C TRP A 64 8.73 -6.15 -0.40
N GLY A 65 7.79 -6.35 0.52
CA GLY A 65 8.05 -6.47 1.95
C GLY A 65 7.30 -7.65 2.57
N ASN A 66 7.15 -7.63 3.88
CA ASN A 66 6.43 -8.64 4.66
C ASN A 66 5.64 -7.98 5.80
N GLU A 67 4.91 -8.81 6.53
CA GLU A 67 4.08 -8.44 7.69
C GLU A 67 4.81 -7.75 8.85
N ARG A 68 6.14 -7.62 8.81
CA ARG A 68 6.95 -6.99 9.86
C ARG A 68 7.59 -5.67 9.43
N ASN A 69 7.48 -5.29 8.16
CA ASN A 69 8.11 -4.07 7.65
C ASN A 69 7.28 -3.30 6.61
N LEU A 70 6.12 -3.81 6.18
CA LEU A 70 5.24 -3.13 5.22
C LEU A 70 3.79 -3.07 5.73
N MET A 71 3.22 -1.87 5.72
CA MET A 71 1.81 -1.58 5.97
C MET A 71 1.20 -0.77 4.83
N TYR A 72 -0.12 -0.62 4.82
CA TYR A 72 -0.85 0.14 3.82
C TYR A 72 -1.73 1.21 4.45
N VAL A 73 -1.75 2.41 3.87
CA VAL A 73 -2.80 3.38 4.14
C VAL A 73 -4.04 3.02 3.34
N VAL A 74 -5.13 2.81 4.07
CA VAL A 74 -6.45 2.47 3.54
C VAL A 74 -7.49 3.38 4.18
N GLY A 75 -8.36 4.00 3.37
CA GLY A 75 -9.45 4.81 3.86
C GLY A 75 -10.42 3.99 4.72
N ALA A 76 -10.77 4.52 5.89
CA ALA A 76 -11.64 3.85 6.87
C ALA A 76 -13.02 3.45 6.31
N THR A 77 -13.49 4.10 5.24
CA THR A 77 -14.76 3.78 4.58
C THR A 77 -14.66 2.63 3.57
N GLN A 78 -13.44 2.20 3.19
CA GLN A 78 -13.18 1.26 2.10
C GLN A 78 -12.64 -0.10 2.58
N LEU A 79 -12.69 -0.35 3.89
CA LEU A 79 -12.14 -1.55 4.55
C LEU A 79 -12.64 -2.86 3.94
N ASN A 80 -13.93 -2.91 3.54
CA ASN A 80 -14.53 -4.11 2.98
C ASN A 80 -14.01 -4.45 1.56
N GLU A 81 -13.64 -3.44 0.78
CA GLU A 81 -13.06 -3.61 -0.56
C GLU A 81 -11.66 -4.22 -0.49
N ILE A 82 -10.90 -3.87 0.55
CA ILE A 82 -9.49 -4.24 0.67
C ILE A 82 -9.28 -5.60 1.35
N LYS A 83 -10.20 -6.06 2.21
CA LYS A 83 -10.13 -7.38 2.85
C LYS A 83 -9.95 -8.55 1.87
N LYS A 84 -10.42 -8.41 0.62
CA LYS A 84 -10.24 -9.41 -0.45
C LYS A 84 -8.79 -9.51 -0.93
N TYR A 85 -8.05 -8.41 -0.90
CA TYR A 85 -6.67 -8.29 -1.41
C TYR A 85 -5.62 -8.39 -0.29
N VAL A 86 -6.02 -8.04 0.94
CA VAL A 86 -5.17 -8.06 2.16
C VAL A 86 -5.23 -9.39 2.91
N LYS A 87 -6.07 -10.35 2.49
CA LYS A 87 -6.10 -11.71 3.08
C LYS A 87 -4.75 -12.46 3.02
N LEU A 88 -3.80 -11.98 2.22
CA LEU A 88 -2.42 -12.50 2.11
C LEU A 88 -1.40 -11.79 3.02
N SER A 89 -1.75 -10.66 3.65
CA SER A 89 -0.90 -9.97 4.63
C SER A 89 -1.63 -9.94 5.97
N GLN A 90 -1.53 -11.04 6.72
CA GLN A 90 -2.07 -11.09 8.07
C GLN A 90 -1.41 -9.97 8.91
N LYS A 91 -2.26 -9.05 9.37
CA LYS A 91 -1.96 -7.86 10.20
C LYS A 91 -1.38 -6.65 9.44
N THR A 92 -2.15 -6.11 8.51
CA THR A 92 -2.06 -4.67 8.18
C THR A 92 -3.05 -3.92 9.06
N PHE A 93 -2.57 -3.14 10.03
CA PHE A 93 -3.41 -2.29 10.87
C PHE A 93 -3.87 -1.06 10.08
N TYR A 94 -5.12 -0.68 10.31
CA TYR A 94 -5.84 0.43 9.70
C TYR A 94 -5.55 1.76 10.40
#